data_AF-A0A383DSJ2-F1
#
_entry.id   AF-A0A383DSJ2-F1
#
_cell.length_a   1.000
_cell.length_b   1.000
_cell.length_c   1.000
_cell.angle_alpha   90.00
_cell.angle_beta   90.00
_cell.angle_gamma   90.00
#
_symmetry.space_group_name_H-M   'P 1'
#
loop_
_entity.id
_entity.type
_entity.pdbx_description
1 polymer ?
#
loop_
_entity_poly.entity_id
_entity_poly.type
_entity_poly.pdbx_seq_one_letter_code
_entity_poly.pdbx_strand_id
1 'polypeptide(L)'
;MKQLRIYGPACAMLLLLAGCTSLRDTRLDHQIPLPEPVDIDLSRYRPVQERDDGQNPDLAFAVAISGGGHRAANFATGVLLALEDFEIDGRRHDLLREIDYLSTSSGG
;
A
#
# COMPACT_ATOMS: atom_id res chain seq x y z
N MET A 1 30.43 -15.60 54.68
CA MET A 1 30.58 -15.61 53.20
C MET A 1 30.12 -16.90 52.49
N LYS A 2 29.78 -18.01 53.19
CA LYS A 2 29.23 -19.23 52.55
C LYS A 2 27.74 -19.15 52.18
N GLN A 3 26.95 -18.40 52.96
CA GLN A 3 25.50 -18.26 52.74
C GLN A 3 25.16 -17.54 51.42
N LEU A 4 25.93 -16.52 51.03
CA LEU A 4 25.69 -15.74 49.80
C LEU A 4 25.89 -16.57 48.50
N ARG A 5 26.71 -17.64 48.55
CA ARG A 5 27.00 -18.52 47.41
C ARG A 5 25.91 -19.58 47.16
N ILE A 6 25.05 -19.85 48.14
CA ILE A 6 23.99 -20.86 48.07
C ILE A 6 22.65 -20.21 47.67
N TYR A 7 22.36 -19.00 48.17
CA TYR A 7 21.10 -18.30 47.84
C TYR A 7 21.14 -17.55 46.51
N GLY A 8 22.32 -17.24 45.97
CA GLY A 8 22.50 -16.60 44.66
C GLY A 8 21.80 -17.32 43.49
N PRO A 9 22.06 -18.62 43.26
CA PRO A 9 21.41 -19.35 42.17
C PRO A 9 19.90 -19.54 42.38
N ALA A 10 19.45 -19.70 43.63
CA ALA A 10 18.03 -19.80 43.95
C ALA A 10 17.27 -18.49 43.64
N CYS A 11 17.87 -17.34 43.96
CA CYS A 11 17.29 -16.03 43.67
C CYS A 11 17.27 -15.75 42.15
N ALA A 12 18.33 -16.12 41.42
CA ALA A 12 18.38 -16.02 39.96
C ALA A 12 17.33 -16.90 39.27
N MET A 13 17.10 -18.12 39.78
CA MET A 13 16.07 -19.02 39.28
C MET A 13 14.66 -18.48 39.55
N LEU A 14 14.43 -17.85 40.71
CA LEU A 14 13.16 -17.21 41.03
C LEU A 14 12.85 -16.02 40.11
N LEU A 15 13.86 -15.21 39.77
CA LEU A 15 13.74 -14.10 38.83
C LEU A 15 13.44 -14.57 37.39
N LEU A 16 14.06 -15.68 36.97
CA LEU A 16 13.79 -16.29 35.65
C LEU A 16 12.36 -16.85 35.55
N LEU A 17 11.82 -17.41 36.64
CA LEU A 17 10.45 -17.93 36.67
C LEU A 17 9.38 -16.83 36.74
N ALA A 18 9.69 -15.68 37.35
CA ALA A 18 8.76 -14.55 37.40
C ALA A 18 8.55 -13.87 36.04
N GLY A 19 9.57 -13.87 35.16
CA GLY A 19 9.51 -13.26 33.83
C GLY A 19 8.50 -13.90 32.87
N CYS A 20 8.13 -15.16 33.08
CA CYS A 20 7.18 -15.88 32.23
C CYS A 20 5.71 -15.66 32.61
N THR A 21 5.41 -14.95 33.70
CA THR A 21 4.04 -14.77 34.20
C THR A 21 3.39 -13.45 33.76
N SER A 22 4.11 -12.59 33.04
CA SER A 22 3.53 -11.41 32.40
C SER A 22 2.76 -11.81 31.14
N LEU A 23 1.65 -12.50 31.32
CA LEU A 23 0.67 -12.71 30.26
C LEU A 23 -0.17 -11.43 30.17
N ARG A 24 0.04 -10.67 29.10
CA ARG A 24 -0.89 -9.60 28.72
C ARG A 24 -2.28 -10.22 28.54
N ASP A 25 -3.27 -9.76 29.29
CA ASP A 25 -4.65 -10.21 29.10
C ASP A 25 -5.24 -9.49 27.88
N THR A 26 -5.13 -10.14 26.72
CA THR A 26 -5.63 -9.62 25.45
C THR A 26 -7.15 -9.44 25.44
N ARG A 27 -7.88 -10.04 26.39
CA ARG A 27 -9.32 -9.80 26.54
C ARG A 27 -9.62 -8.35 26.91
N LEU A 28 -8.69 -7.64 27.55
CA LEU A 28 -8.86 -6.24 27.95
C LEU A 28 -8.37 -5.25 26.89
N ASP A 29 -7.84 -5.72 25.76
CA ASP A 29 -7.31 -4.84 24.71
C ASP A 29 -8.39 -3.92 24.10
N HIS A 30 -9.67 -4.29 24.18
CA HIS A 30 -10.81 -3.45 23.76
C HIS A 30 -11.01 -2.19 24.63
N GLN A 31 -10.37 -2.12 25.80
CA GLN A 31 -10.43 -0.96 26.71
C GLN A 31 -9.27 0.01 26.50
N ILE A 32 -8.33 -0.34 25.61
CA ILE A 32 -7.24 0.56 25.24
C ILE A 32 -7.85 1.74 24.49
N PRO A 33 -7.64 2.99 24.95
CA PRO A 33 -8.07 4.16 24.22
C PRO A 33 -7.42 4.12 22.84
N LEU A 34 -8.21 3.84 21.81
CA LEU A 34 -7.74 4.00 20.45
C LEU A 34 -7.59 5.50 20.20
N PRO A 35 -6.50 5.96 19.57
CA PRO A 35 -6.51 7.29 18.99
C PRO A 35 -7.75 7.42 18.09
N GLU A 36 -8.31 8.63 17.97
CA GLU A 36 -9.40 8.87 17.04
C GLU A 36 -9.04 8.25 15.68
N PRO A 37 -10.00 7.60 14.99
CA PRO A 37 -9.73 7.03 13.68
C PRO A 37 -9.06 8.08 12.82
N VAL A 38 -7.93 7.73 12.22
CA VAL A 38 -7.27 8.60 11.25
C VAL A 38 -8.31 8.94 10.19
N ASP A 39 -8.53 10.22 9.94
CA ASP A 39 -9.38 10.66 8.84
C ASP A 39 -8.67 10.28 7.54
N ILE A 40 -9.16 9.23 6.88
CA ILE A 40 -8.58 8.72 5.65
C ILE A 40 -9.29 9.42 4.50
N ASP A 41 -8.55 10.18 3.69
CA ASP A 41 -9.08 10.73 2.45
C ASP A 41 -9.42 9.61 1.46
N LEU A 42 -10.72 9.32 1.36
CA LEU A 42 -11.25 8.32 0.43
C LEU A 42 -11.47 8.87 -0.99
N SER A 43 -11.22 10.16 -1.24
CA SER A 43 -11.42 10.78 -2.57
C SER A 43 -10.64 10.06 -3.66
N ARG A 44 -9.45 9.54 -3.35
CA ARG A 44 -8.61 8.76 -4.25
C ARG A 44 -9.25 7.44 -4.72
N TYR A 45 -10.21 6.89 -3.98
CA TYR A 45 -10.87 5.63 -4.30
C TYR A 45 -12.25 5.82 -4.94
N ARG A 46 -12.63 7.05 -5.26
CA ARG A 46 -13.90 7.32 -5.94
C ARG A 46 -13.92 6.67 -7.33
N PRO A 47 -15.12 6.30 -7.83
CA PRO A 47 -15.29 5.93 -9.22
C PRO A 47 -14.67 6.98 -10.13
N VAL A 48 -14.16 6.54 -11.28
CA VAL A 48 -13.57 7.42 -12.30
C VAL A 48 -14.54 8.54 -12.69
N GLN A 49 -15.83 8.22 -12.80
CA GLN A 49 -16.91 9.13 -13.16
C GLN A 49 -17.17 10.23 -12.13
N GLU A 50 -16.68 10.07 -10.90
CA GLU A 50 -16.85 11.02 -9.81
C GLU A 50 -15.57 11.86 -9.54
N ARG A 51 -14.56 11.73 -10.40
CA ARG A 51 -13.36 12.56 -10.33
C ARG A 51 -13.70 13.99 -10.73
N ASP A 52 -13.13 14.95 -10.00
CA ASP A 52 -13.26 16.38 -10.26
C ASP A 52 -11.96 16.92 -10.85
N ASP A 53 -11.51 16.31 -11.94
CA ASP A 53 -10.27 16.61 -12.66
C ASP A 53 -10.52 17.22 -14.05
N GLY A 54 -11.80 17.48 -14.38
CA GLY A 54 -12.21 18.08 -15.64
C GLY A 54 -12.45 17.08 -16.77
N GLN A 55 -12.34 15.77 -16.50
CA GLN A 55 -12.70 14.73 -17.45
C GLN A 55 -14.22 14.67 -17.68
N ASN A 56 -14.64 14.17 -18.85
CA ASN A 56 -16.06 13.98 -19.16
C ASN A 56 -16.58 12.70 -18.46
N PRO A 57 -17.52 12.79 -17.51
CA PRO A 57 -18.00 11.61 -16.77
C PRO A 57 -18.79 10.61 -17.63
N ASP A 58 -19.24 11.02 -18.82
CA ASP A 58 -20.00 10.19 -19.76
C ASP A 58 -19.11 9.43 -20.77
N LEU A 59 -17.79 9.62 -20.73
CA LEU A 59 -16.83 8.99 -21.63
C LEU A 59 -15.77 8.24 -20.83
N ALA A 60 -15.46 7.01 -21.24
CA ALA A 60 -14.41 6.20 -20.61
C ALA A 60 -13.39 5.71 -21.63
N PHE A 61 -12.11 5.92 -21.33
CA PHE A 61 -10.97 5.40 -22.08
C PHE A 61 -10.28 4.27 -21.30
N ALA A 62 -10.13 3.13 -21.96
CA ALA A 62 -9.45 1.98 -21.41
C ALA A 62 -8.26 1.59 -22.28
N VAL A 63 -7.12 1.30 -21.65
CA VAL A 63 -5.93 0.74 -22.30
C VAL A 63 -5.72 -0.69 -21.82
N ALA A 64 -5.68 -1.62 -22.76
CA ALA A 64 -5.44 -3.03 -22.51
C ALA A 64 -4.14 -3.48 -23.18
N ILE A 65 -3.16 -3.92 -22.38
CA ILE A 65 -1.86 -4.36 -22.85
C ILE A 65 -1.78 -5.89 -22.80
N SER A 66 -1.58 -6.51 -23.96
CA SER A 66 -1.41 -7.96 -24.08
C SER A 66 -0.09 -8.44 -23.48
N GLY A 67 -0.06 -9.69 -23.03
CA GLY A 67 1.17 -10.34 -22.60
C GLY A 67 2.17 -10.63 -23.71
N GLY A 68 3.42 -10.80 -23.32
CA GLY A 68 4.52 -11.13 -24.25
C GLY A 68 5.90 -11.11 -23.61
N GLY A 69 5.97 -11.31 -22.30
CA GLY A 69 7.19 -11.16 -21.51
C GLY A 69 7.84 -9.79 -21.71
N HIS A 70 9.17 -9.75 -21.71
CA HIS A 70 9.94 -8.51 -21.85
C HIS A 70 9.64 -7.73 -23.14
N ARG A 71 9.22 -8.39 -24.22
CA ARG A 71 8.88 -7.69 -25.46
C ARG A 71 7.64 -6.82 -25.27
N ALA A 72 6.60 -7.36 -24.63
CA ALA A 72 5.39 -6.59 -24.33
C ALA A 72 5.70 -5.46 -23.35
N ALA A 73 6.45 -5.74 -22.28
CA ALA A 73 6.80 -4.74 -21.26
C ALA A 73 7.55 -3.53 -21.84
N ASN A 74 8.57 -3.78 -22.67
CA ASN A 74 9.37 -2.71 -23.27
C ASN A 74 8.57 -1.90 -24.28
N PHE A 75 7.74 -2.57 -25.10
CA PHE A 75 6.87 -1.89 -26.05
C PHE A 75 5.81 -1.05 -25.35
N ALA A 76 5.13 -1.63 -24.35
CA ALA A 76 4.11 -0.97 -23.56
C ALA A 76 4.66 0.26 -22.83
N THR A 77 5.84 0.15 -22.22
CA THR A 77 6.54 1.31 -21.62
C THR A 77 6.72 2.43 -22.64
N GLY A 78 7.16 2.10 -23.86
CA GLY A 78 7.29 3.10 -24.93
C GLY A 78 5.96 3.77 -25.31
N VAL A 79 4.87 3.00 -25.36
CA VAL A 79 3.52 3.52 -25.61
C VAL A 79 3.08 4.45 -24.49
N LEU A 80 3.28 4.07 -23.22
CA LEU A 80 2.89 4.90 -22.06
C LEU A 80 3.68 6.22 -22.03
N LEU A 81 4.98 6.18 -22.31
CA LEU A 81 5.82 7.38 -22.42
C LEU A 81 5.35 8.30 -23.57
N ALA A 82 4.94 7.73 -24.69
CA ALA A 82 4.42 8.52 -25.82
C ALA A 82 3.04 9.12 -25.52
N LEU A 83 2.22 8.49 -24.67
CA LEU A 83 0.95 9.05 -24.21
C LEU A 83 1.16 10.18 -23.19
N GLU A 84 2.18 10.08 -22.34
CA GLU A 84 2.53 11.14 -21.37
C GLU A 84 3.01 12.43 -22.06
N ASP A 85 3.73 12.32 -23.19
CA ASP A 85 4.26 13.47 -23.94
C ASP A 85 3.70 13.52 -25.38
N PHE A 86 2.37 13.40 -25.52
CA PHE A 86 1.73 13.38 -26.83
C PHE A 86 1.63 14.80 -27.42
N GLU A 87 2.04 15.00 -28.67
CA GLU A 87 2.00 16.30 -29.34
C GLU A 87 0.84 16.38 -30.35
N ILE A 88 -0.04 17.36 -30.16
CA ILE A 88 -1.08 17.73 -31.13
C ILE A 88 -1.10 19.24 -31.30
N ASP A 89 -1.16 19.70 -32.55
CA ASP A 89 -1.15 21.13 -32.90
C ASP A 89 -0.01 21.95 -32.26
N GLY A 90 1.17 21.35 -32.10
CA GLY A 90 2.35 21.97 -31.49
C GLY A 90 2.26 22.16 -29.97
N ARG A 91 1.27 21.53 -29.32
CA ARG A 91 1.10 21.51 -27.87
C ARG A 91 1.29 20.10 -27.34
N ARG A 92 1.93 20.00 -26.18
CA ARG A 92 2.12 18.72 -25.47
C ARG A 92 0.94 18.48 -24.53
N HIS A 93 0.45 17.25 -24.54
CA HIS A 93 -0.67 16.78 -23.75
C HIS A 93 -0.29 15.45 -23.09
N ASP A 94 -0.62 15.34 -21.80
CA ASP A 94 -0.48 14.11 -21.04
C ASP A 94 -1.78 13.31 -21.18
N LEU A 95 -1.86 12.52 -22.26
CA LEU A 95 -3.00 11.63 -22.51
C LEU A 95 -3.03 10.45 -21.55
N LEU A 96 -1.95 10.17 -20.82
CA LEU A 96 -1.91 9.10 -19.84
C LEU A 96 -2.84 9.42 -18.65
N ARG A 97 -2.97 10.70 -18.29
CA ARG A 97 -3.94 11.16 -17.28
C ARG A 97 -5.39 10.99 -17.70
N GLU A 98 -5.64 10.88 -19.00
CA GLU A 98 -6.99 10.72 -19.54
C GLU A 98 -7.47 9.25 -19.54
N ILE A 99 -6.62 8.31 -19.14
CA ILE A 99 -6.97 6.88 -19.10
C ILE A 99 -7.68 6.54 -17.79
N ASP A 100 -8.88 6.01 -17.92
CA ASP A 100 -9.74 5.64 -16.79
C ASP A 100 -9.43 4.25 -16.27
N TYR A 101 -9.15 3.33 -17.18
CA TYR A 101 -8.91 1.92 -16.88
C TYR A 101 -7.67 1.41 -17.60
N LEU A 102 -6.78 0.77 -16.84
CA LEU A 102 -5.60 0.09 -17.36
C LEU A 102 -5.68 -1.40 -17.03
N SER A 103 -5.54 -2.24 -18.05
CA SER A 103 -5.52 -3.69 -17.90
C SER A 103 -4.29 -4.27 -18.59
N THR A 104 -3.64 -5.24 -17.94
CA THR A 104 -2.50 -5.94 -18.54
C THR A 104 -2.56 -7.44 -18.26
N SER A 105 -1.74 -8.21 -18.98
CA SER A 105 -1.60 -9.64 -18.75
C SER A 105 -0.14 -10.07 -18.86
N SER A 106 0.31 -11.00 -18.01
CA SER A 106 1.67 -11.55 -18.02
C SER A 106 2.78 -10.50 -17.93
N GLY A 107 3.44 -10.15 -19.04
CA GLY A 107 4.51 -9.16 -19.10
C GLY A 107 4.09 -7.86 -19.79
N GLY A 108 2.79 -7.58 -19.90
CA GLY A 108 2.25 -6.31 -20.38
C GLY A 108 2.24 -5.26 -19.29
#